data_AF-A0A7K4GK64-F1
#
_entry.id   AF-A0A7K4GK64-F1
#
_cell.length_a   1.000
_cell.length_b   1.000
_cell.length_c   1.000
_cell.angle_alpha   90.00
_cell.angle_beta   90.00
_cell.angle_gamma   90.00
#
_symmetry.space_group_name_H-M   'P 1'
#
loop_
_entity.id
_entity.type
_entity.pdbx_description
1 polymer ?
#
loop_
_entity_poly.entity_id
_entity_poly.type
_entity_poly.pdbx_seq_one_letter_code
_entity_poly.pdbx_strand_id
1 'polypeptide(L)'
;MDQESFLWVCDLAVNSEFVVDSEYDDSIILGAVNTITTSFCNMIFPEYGTDIVVKFESPTLGAIELDRQSNTTYQVNLMVPEEPENFPSINGSLKAYKNTAMIGEAPVFFHTTLNQIVTPSYKKEGNKIWYGINITRALISGNHPVSNSCVFVALSKENTYVDTIQLKRKHFANHSSFTLDHEITSAGAYSYNFSIVDEYYTDGCCLFMAQHIFSPPDFLPFELNGLVLATIGLACSTTVVGVSVNVGNRVKRRRSRKIIEPEQKSSARQIIEEIEEGLSDNWGE
;
A
#
# COMPACT_ATOMS: atom_id res chain seq x y z
N MET A 1 6.38 -43.84 63.55
CA MET A 1 6.51 -42.71 62.61
C MET A 1 6.20 -41.47 63.42
N ASP A 2 7.13 -40.52 63.49
CA ASP A 2 7.00 -39.36 64.38
C ASP A 2 5.95 -38.40 63.82
N GLN A 3 4.98 -37.99 64.65
CA GLN A 3 3.85 -37.14 64.25
C GLN A 3 4.34 -35.80 63.67
N GLU A 4 5.47 -35.31 64.18
CA GLU A 4 6.13 -34.10 63.72
C GLU A 4 6.67 -34.25 62.29
N SER A 5 7.32 -35.37 61.96
CA SER A 5 7.81 -35.63 60.60
C SER A 5 6.66 -35.69 59.58
N PHE A 6 5.50 -36.23 59.96
CA PHE A 6 4.31 -36.25 59.10
C PHE A 6 3.77 -34.83 58.86
N LEU A 7 3.68 -33.99 59.90
CA LEU A 7 3.24 -32.61 59.76
C LEU A 7 4.18 -31.77 58.88
N TRP A 8 5.49 -31.97 59.00
CA TRP A 8 6.48 -31.33 58.13
C TRP A 8 6.33 -31.73 56.66
N VAL A 9 6.08 -33.02 56.38
CA VAL A 9 5.82 -33.48 55.01
C VAL A 9 4.52 -32.88 54.47
N CYS A 10 3.46 -32.78 55.29
CA CYS A 10 2.22 -32.11 54.90
C CYS A 10 2.40 -30.61 54.67
N ASP A 11 3.23 -29.93 55.45
CA ASP A 11 3.51 -28.50 55.25
C ASP A 11 4.32 -28.27 53.98
N LEU A 12 5.34 -29.09 53.72
CA LEU A 12 6.08 -29.08 52.46
C LEU A 12 5.16 -29.36 51.26
N ALA A 13 4.18 -30.24 51.41
CA ALA A 13 3.17 -30.58 50.40
C ALA A 13 2.26 -29.43 49.99
N VAL A 14 1.85 -28.66 50.99
CA VAL A 14 0.88 -27.58 50.82
C VAL A 14 1.58 -26.37 50.21
N ASN A 15 2.86 -26.18 50.55
CA ASN A 15 3.67 -25.06 50.09
C ASN A 15 4.54 -25.39 48.89
N SER A 16 4.48 -26.61 48.36
CA SER A 16 5.31 -26.99 47.21
C SER A 16 4.82 -26.36 45.92
N GLU A 17 5.76 -26.14 45.00
CA GLU A 17 5.53 -25.44 43.76
C GLU A 17 4.56 -26.21 42.86
N PHE A 18 3.59 -25.48 42.31
CA PHE A 18 2.62 -26.02 41.40
C PHE A 18 3.27 -26.21 40.03
N VAL A 19 3.39 -27.46 39.59
CA VAL A 19 3.99 -27.79 38.30
C VAL A 19 2.87 -27.89 37.27
N VAL A 20 3.03 -27.13 36.19
CA VAL A 20 2.12 -27.15 35.05
C VAL A 20 2.87 -27.67 33.85
N ASP A 21 2.36 -28.76 33.28
CA ASP A 21 2.81 -29.25 31.99
C ASP A 21 1.73 -28.91 30.97
N SER A 22 2.11 -28.22 29.89
CA SER A 22 1.18 -27.76 28.86
C SER A 22 1.73 -28.04 27.47
N GLU A 23 0.85 -28.53 26.61
CA GLU A 23 1.13 -28.82 25.21
C GLU A 23 0.09 -28.09 24.36
N TYR A 24 0.58 -27.30 23.40
CA TYR A 24 -0.20 -26.55 22.43
C TYR A 24 0.69 -26.15 21.25
N ASP A 25 0.10 -25.76 20.13
CA ASP A 25 0.87 -25.28 18.97
C ASP A 25 1.41 -23.87 19.23
N ASP A 26 2.73 -23.69 19.07
CA ASP A 26 3.41 -22.39 19.21
C ASP A 26 3.02 -21.38 18.13
N SER A 27 2.45 -21.84 17.01
CA SER A 27 2.03 -21.01 15.89
C SER A 27 0.84 -21.62 15.17
N ILE A 28 -0.21 -20.83 15.00
CA ILE A 28 -1.44 -21.26 14.32
C ILE A 28 -1.87 -20.24 13.26
N ILE A 29 -2.72 -20.66 12.33
CA ILE A 29 -3.40 -19.75 11.40
C ILE A 29 -4.66 -19.20 12.07
N LEU A 30 -4.97 -17.92 11.87
CA LEU A 30 -6.25 -17.36 12.33
C LEU A 30 -7.44 -18.13 11.76
N GLY A 31 -8.46 -18.34 12.57
CA GLY A 31 -9.61 -19.20 12.26
C GLY A 31 -9.36 -20.67 12.54
N ALA A 32 -8.15 -21.08 12.95
CA ALA A 32 -7.84 -22.47 13.27
C ALA A 32 -8.16 -22.77 14.74
N VAL A 33 -8.18 -24.07 15.04
CA VAL A 33 -8.31 -24.59 16.40
C VAL A 33 -6.92 -24.91 16.93
N ASN A 34 -6.54 -24.30 18.04
CA ASN A 34 -5.37 -24.69 18.83
C ASN A 34 -5.85 -25.59 19.97
N THR A 35 -5.31 -26.80 20.07
CA THR A 35 -5.68 -27.72 21.15
C THR A 35 -4.70 -27.52 22.29
N ILE A 36 -5.18 -27.02 23.42
CA ILE A 36 -4.38 -26.89 24.63
C ILE A 36 -4.67 -28.09 25.50
N THR A 37 -3.64 -28.88 25.78
CA THR A 37 -3.68 -29.97 26.77
C THR A 37 -2.79 -29.59 27.94
N THR A 38 -3.26 -29.77 29.16
CA THR A 38 -2.46 -29.45 30.34
C THR A 38 -2.69 -30.43 31.47
N SER A 39 -1.68 -30.62 32.31
CA SER A 39 -1.78 -31.33 33.56
C SER A 39 -1.18 -30.49 34.68
N PHE A 40 -1.74 -30.67 35.87
CA PHE A 40 -1.34 -29.95 37.07
C PHE A 40 -0.96 -30.96 38.14
N CYS A 41 0.25 -30.82 38.67
CA CYS A 41 0.69 -31.65 39.76
C CYS A 41 1.47 -30.83 40.80
N ASN A 42 1.60 -31.42 41.97
CA ASN A 42 2.48 -30.93 43.01
C ASN A 42 3.13 -32.13 43.71
N MET A 43 4.15 -31.91 44.56
CA MET A 43 4.94 -32.97 45.21
C MET A 43 4.11 -34.07 45.89
N ILE A 44 2.89 -33.75 46.36
CA ILE A 44 2.03 -34.71 47.09
C ILE A 44 0.77 -35.10 46.34
N PHE A 45 0.28 -34.25 45.43
CA PHE A 45 -0.90 -34.54 44.64
C PHE A 45 -0.48 -34.77 43.19
N PRO A 46 -0.25 -36.03 42.80
CA PRO A 46 -0.04 -36.35 41.38
C PRO A 46 -1.30 -36.06 40.56
N GLU A 47 -2.45 -36.06 41.24
CA GLU A 47 -3.76 -35.82 40.66
C GLU A 47 -4.60 -34.98 41.62
N TYR A 48 -5.17 -33.88 41.13
CA TYR A 48 -6.15 -33.14 41.89
C TYR A 48 -7.57 -33.76 41.72
N GLY A 49 -8.40 -33.65 42.76
CA GLY A 49 -9.74 -34.23 42.84
C GLY A 49 -10.74 -33.71 41.80
N THR A 50 -12.00 -34.13 41.90
CA THR A 50 -13.11 -33.66 41.03
C THR A 50 -13.56 -32.23 41.29
N ASP A 51 -12.97 -31.58 42.28
CA ASP A 51 -13.27 -30.23 42.74
C ASP A 51 -12.36 -29.15 42.11
N ILE A 52 -11.48 -29.53 41.17
CA ILE A 52 -10.66 -28.58 40.41
C ILE A 52 -11.31 -28.23 39.09
N VAL A 53 -11.35 -26.92 38.84
CA VAL A 53 -11.75 -26.33 37.57
C VAL A 53 -10.53 -25.65 36.97
N VAL A 54 -10.26 -25.91 35.70
CA VAL A 54 -9.15 -25.29 34.97
C VAL A 54 -9.73 -24.39 33.90
N LYS A 55 -9.21 -23.16 33.79
CA LYS A 55 -9.63 -22.19 32.78
C LYS A 55 -8.44 -21.64 32.02
N PHE A 56 -8.60 -21.47 30.73
CA PHE A 56 -7.78 -20.59 29.92
C PHE A 56 -8.40 -19.20 29.95
N GLU A 57 -7.62 -18.19 30.32
CA GLU A 57 -8.06 -16.79 30.37
C GLU A 57 -7.16 -15.92 29.49
N SER A 58 -7.76 -15.16 28.58
CA SER A 58 -7.08 -14.24 27.68
C SER A 58 -7.86 -12.93 27.54
N PRO A 59 -7.19 -11.78 27.40
CA PRO A 59 -7.88 -10.51 27.15
C PRO A 59 -8.76 -10.52 25.90
N THR A 60 -8.34 -11.20 24.83
CA THR A 60 -9.05 -11.19 23.54
C THR A 60 -10.02 -12.36 23.38
N LEU A 61 -9.71 -13.52 23.96
CA LEU A 61 -10.54 -14.74 23.85
C LEU A 61 -11.46 -14.97 25.06
N GLY A 62 -11.34 -14.16 26.12
CA GLY A 62 -12.12 -14.31 27.34
C GLY A 62 -11.67 -15.48 28.21
N ALA A 63 -12.60 -16.03 29.00
CA ALA A 63 -12.36 -17.14 29.91
C ALA A 63 -13.08 -18.40 29.42
N ILE A 64 -12.33 -19.49 29.23
CA ILE A 64 -12.82 -20.75 28.69
C ILE A 64 -12.42 -21.87 29.64
N GLU A 65 -13.40 -22.66 30.08
CA GLU A 65 -13.16 -23.82 30.94
C GLU A 65 -12.63 -25.00 30.12
N LEU A 66 -11.64 -25.71 30.66
CA LEU A 66 -11.07 -26.90 30.03
C LEU A 66 -11.82 -28.15 30.49
N ASP A 67 -12.04 -29.06 29.54
CA ASP A 67 -12.68 -30.35 29.80
C ASP A 67 -11.70 -31.32 30.45
N ARG A 68 -12.08 -31.86 31.61
CA ARG A 68 -11.31 -32.90 32.29
C ARG A 68 -11.36 -34.22 31.51
N GLN A 69 -10.20 -34.78 31.27
CA GLN A 69 -10.00 -36.09 30.64
C GLN A 69 -9.84 -37.21 31.69
N SER A 70 -9.92 -38.46 31.26
CA SER A 70 -9.90 -39.65 32.15
C SER A 70 -8.57 -39.89 32.88
N ASN A 71 -7.49 -39.24 32.45
CA ASN A 71 -6.12 -39.34 32.98
C ASN A 71 -5.69 -38.08 33.74
N THR A 72 -6.65 -37.29 34.25
CA THR A 72 -6.39 -36.04 35.01
C THR A 72 -5.71 -34.92 34.24
N THR A 73 -5.59 -35.06 32.93
CA THR A 73 -5.32 -33.94 32.04
C THR A 73 -6.60 -33.16 31.79
N TYR A 74 -6.40 -31.91 31.38
CA TYR A 74 -7.44 -30.98 30.99
C TYR A 74 -7.17 -30.59 29.54
N GLN A 75 -8.23 -30.51 28.74
CA GLN A 75 -8.10 -30.19 27.32
C GLN A 75 -9.14 -29.16 26.92
N VAL A 76 -8.75 -28.23 26.05
CA VAL A 76 -9.69 -27.37 25.33
C VAL A 76 -9.28 -27.27 23.87
N ASN A 77 -10.30 -27.30 23.01
CA ASN A 77 -10.16 -26.96 21.61
C ASN A 77 -10.46 -25.47 21.45
N LEU A 78 -9.40 -24.65 21.42
CA LEU A 78 -9.50 -23.20 21.36
C LEU A 78 -9.63 -22.74 19.90
N MET A 79 -10.83 -22.35 19.49
CA MET A 79 -11.03 -21.69 18.19
C MET A 79 -10.52 -20.25 18.28
N VAL A 80 -9.54 -19.89 17.45
CA VAL A 80 -8.99 -18.52 17.42
C VAL A 80 -9.68 -17.71 16.32
N PRO A 81 -10.49 -16.67 16.65
CA PRO A 81 -11.23 -15.90 15.66
C PRO A 81 -10.33 -15.17 14.66
N GLU A 82 -10.85 -14.97 13.44
CA GLU A 82 -10.21 -14.23 12.33
C GLU A 82 -10.32 -12.71 12.52
N GLU A 83 -10.03 -12.22 13.73
CA GLU A 83 -10.13 -10.82 14.11
C GLU A 83 -8.74 -10.19 14.29
N PRO A 84 -8.55 -8.90 13.95
CA PRO A 84 -7.25 -8.23 14.06
C PRO A 84 -6.66 -8.23 15.48
N GLU A 85 -7.50 -8.19 16.51
CA GLU A 85 -7.07 -8.20 17.92
C GLU A 85 -6.33 -9.49 18.30
N ASN A 86 -6.54 -10.57 17.55
CA ASN A 86 -5.89 -11.86 17.75
C ASN A 86 -4.57 -12.01 16.97
N PHE A 87 -4.09 -10.95 16.30
CA PHE A 87 -2.87 -10.91 15.50
C PHE A 87 -1.84 -9.93 16.09
N PRO A 88 -0.52 -10.24 16.10
CA PRO A 88 0.16 -11.44 15.58
C PRO A 88 0.37 -12.55 16.61
N SER A 89 -0.26 -12.45 17.78
CA SER A 89 -0.07 -13.39 18.88
C SER A 89 -1.24 -13.37 19.84
N ILE A 90 -1.46 -14.50 20.53
CA ILE A 90 -2.40 -14.62 21.65
C ILE A 90 -1.60 -14.78 22.94
N ASN A 91 -1.97 -13.98 23.93
CA ASN A 91 -1.44 -14.06 25.29
C ASN A 91 -2.59 -14.46 26.22
N GLY A 92 -2.35 -15.45 27.07
CA GLY A 92 -3.29 -15.85 28.11
C GLY A 92 -2.60 -16.57 29.26
N SER A 93 -3.40 -17.12 30.16
CA SER A 93 -2.90 -18.02 31.20
C SER A 93 -3.89 -19.13 31.50
N LEU A 94 -3.34 -20.30 31.82
CA LEU A 94 -4.06 -21.43 32.38
C LEU A 94 -4.11 -21.25 33.89
N LYS A 95 -5.32 -21.22 34.46
CA LYS A 95 -5.55 -21.04 35.89
C LYS A 95 -6.33 -22.22 36.45
N ALA A 96 -5.81 -22.79 37.52
CA ALA A 96 -6.47 -23.85 38.27
C ALA A 96 -7.16 -23.26 39.50
N TYR A 97 -8.42 -23.63 39.69
CA TYR A 97 -9.27 -23.17 40.79
C TYR A 97 -9.75 -24.34 41.62
N LYS A 98 -9.70 -24.17 42.94
CA LYS A 98 -10.41 -25.01 43.90
C LYS A 98 -11.53 -24.20 44.52
N ASN A 99 -12.78 -24.56 44.23
CA ASN A 99 -13.94 -23.72 44.49
C ASN A 99 -13.80 -22.33 43.82
N THR A 100 -13.51 -21.29 44.60
CA THR A 100 -13.30 -19.91 44.11
C THR A 100 -11.86 -19.44 44.26
N ALA A 101 -11.00 -20.22 44.90
CA ALA A 101 -9.61 -19.85 45.14
C ALA A 101 -8.74 -20.34 43.98
N MET A 102 -7.96 -19.43 43.39
CA MET A 102 -6.91 -19.79 42.43
C MET A 102 -5.79 -20.48 43.20
N ILE A 103 -5.41 -21.68 42.75
CA ILE A 103 -4.37 -22.51 43.38
C ILE A 103 -3.12 -22.63 42.51
N GLY A 104 -3.19 -22.22 41.25
CA GLY A 104 -2.05 -22.20 40.35
C GLY A 104 -2.34 -21.49 39.03
N GLU A 105 -1.28 -21.05 38.38
CA GLU A 105 -1.32 -20.32 37.12
C GLU A 105 -0.08 -20.66 36.27
N ALA A 106 -0.27 -20.79 34.95
CA ALA A 106 0.81 -20.87 33.98
C ALA A 106 0.51 -19.98 32.77
N PRO A 107 1.50 -19.20 32.26
CA PRO A 107 1.31 -18.40 31.07
C PRO A 107 1.17 -19.30 29.82
N VAL A 108 0.36 -18.86 28.86
CA VAL A 108 0.24 -19.44 27.53
C VAL A 108 0.48 -18.34 26.51
N PHE A 109 1.37 -18.62 25.56
CA PHE A 109 1.74 -17.70 24.50
C PHE A 109 1.92 -18.48 23.19
N PHE A 110 1.23 -18.06 22.13
CA PHE A 110 1.47 -18.60 20.80
C PHE A 110 1.27 -17.52 19.72
N HIS A 111 1.96 -17.69 18.61
CA HIS A 111 1.86 -16.80 17.46
C HIS A 111 0.65 -17.13 16.60
N THR A 112 0.09 -16.09 15.97
CA THR A 112 -0.94 -16.26 14.96
C THR A 112 -0.44 -15.75 13.62
N THR A 113 -0.86 -16.45 12.57
CA THR A 113 -0.46 -16.17 11.20
C THR A 113 -1.68 -15.95 10.33
N LEU A 114 -1.48 -15.15 9.30
CA LEU A 114 -2.50 -14.81 8.32
C LEU A 114 -1.98 -15.22 6.93
N ASN A 115 -2.80 -15.92 6.15
CA ASN A 115 -2.46 -16.24 4.78
C ASN A 115 -2.94 -15.13 3.84
N GLN A 116 -1.99 -14.38 3.27
CA GLN A 116 -2.25 -13.30 2.32
C GLN A 116 -1.66 -13.63 0.96
N ILE A 117 -2.53 -13.75 -0.05
CA ILE A 117 -2.13 -14.04 -1.42
C ILE A 117 -2.03 -12.72 -2.17
N VAL A 118 -0.81 -12.39 -2.63
CA VAL A 118 -0.49 -11.17 -3.38
C VAL A 118 -0.17 -11.55 -4.81
N THR A 119 -0.94 -11.04 -5.77
CA THR A 119 -0.73 -11.28 -7.20
C THR A 119 -0.43 -9.96 -7.91
N PRO A 120 0.84 -9.60 -8.09
CA PRO A 120 1.23 -8.40 -8.82
C PRO A 120 1.14 -8.61 -10.33
N SER A 121 0.84 -7.54 -11.05
CA SER A 121 0.82 -7.45 -12.51
C SER A 121 1.43 -6.12 -12.93
N TYR A 122 2.10 -6.13 -14.08
CA TYR A 122 2.92 -5.01 -14.56
C TYR A 122 2.76 -4.83 -16.06
N LYS A 123 2.67 -3.58 -16.50
CA LYS A 123 2.72 -3.19 -17.91
C LYS A 123 3.55 -1.92 -18.07
N LYS A 124 4.31 -1.84 -19.16
CA LYS A 124 5.09 -0.65 -19.53
C LYS A 124 4.76 -0.25 -20.95
N GLU A 125 4.46 1.02 -21.14
CA GLU A 125 4.20 1.63 -22.45
C GLU A 125 4.97 2.96 -22.52
N GLY A 126 6.13 2.94 -23.20
CA GLY A 126 7.00 4.11 -23.28
C GLY A 126 7.52 4.56 -21.91
N ASN A 127 7.17 5.78 -21.51
CA ASN A 127 7.50 6.35 -20.20
C ASN A 127 6.43 6.09 -19.13
N LYS A 128 5.32 5.41 -19.46
CA LYS A 128 4.26 5.09 -18.52
C LYS A 128 4.43 3.67 -17.99
N ILE A 129 4.30 3.55 -16.68
CA ILE A 129 4.29 2.28 -15.97
C ILE A 129 2.94 2.12 -15.29
N TRP A 130 2.35 0.95 -15.50
CA TRP A 130 1.16 0.53 -14.80
C TRP A 130 1.47 -0.67 -13.90
N TYR A 131 1.04 -0.59 -12.64
CA TYR A 131 1.01 -1.72 -11.73
C TYR A 131 -0.43 -2.02 -11.32
N GLY A 132 -0.79 -3.30 -11.31
CA GLY A 132 -2.03 -3.81 -10.73
C GLY A 132 -1.71 -4.90 -9.72
N ILE A 133 -2.26 -4.81 -8.52
CA ILE A 133 -1.98 -5.72 -7.41
C ILE A 133 -3.31 -6.24 -6.91
N ASN A 134 -3.52 -7.55 -7.03
CA ASN A 134 -4.66 -8.20 -6.42
C ASN A 134 -4.23 -8.83 -5.10
N ILE A 135 -4.93 -8.48 -4.02
CA ILE A 135 -4.66 -8.99 -2.68
C ILE A 135 -5.91 -9.72 -2.18
N THR A 136 -5.71 -10.97 -1.78
CA THR A 136 -6.72 -11.86 -1.21
C THR A 136 -6.28 -12.32 0.16
N ARG A 137 -7.20 -12.32 1.12
CA ARG A 137 -7.00 -12.93 2.43
C ARG A 137 -7.62 -14.32 2.43
N ALA A 138 -6.78 -15.34 2.50
CA ALA A 138 -7.21 -16.74 2.45
C ALA A 138 -7.40 -17.26 3.88
N LEU A 139 -8.61 -17.14 4.38
CA LEU A 139 -9.00 -17.53 5.72
C LEU A 139 -9.65 -18.93 5.70
N ILE A 140 -9.88 -19.51 6.89
CA ILE A 140 -10.57 -20.79 7.01
C ILE A 140 -12.05 -20.63 6.61
N SER A 141 -12.63 -19.46 6.87
CA SER A 141 -13.96 -19.08 6.38
C SER A 141 -14.03 -18.89 4.84
N GLY A 142 -12.90 -18.80 4.15
CA GLY A 142 -12.80 -18.64 2.70
C GLY A 142 -11.92 -17.48 2.26
N ASN A 143 -12.03 -17.11 0.97
CA ASN A 143 -11.27 -16.01 0.39
C ASN A 143 -12.02 -14.70 0.54
N HIS A 144 -11.38 -13.73 1.20
CA HIS A 144 -11.95 -12.42 1.49
C HIS A 144 -11.15 -11.27 0.88
N PRO A 145 -11.82 -10.19 0.46
CA PRO A 145 -11.14 -8.96 0.08
C PRO A 145 -10.50 -8.29 1.30
N VAL A 146 -9.38 -7.59 1.07
CA VAL A 146 -8.80 -6.68 2.07
C VAL A 146 -9.53 -5.34 1.99
N SER A 147 -10.71 -5.25 2.61
CA SER A 147 -11.64 -4.13 2.40
C SER A 147 -11.20 -2.83 3.05
N ASN A 148 -10.57 -2.91 4.22
CA ASN A 148 -10.14 -1.75 5.01
C ASN A 148 -8.66 -1.39 4.81
N SER A 149 -8.00 -1.95 3.79
CA SER A 149 -6.56 -1.77 3.58
C SER A 149 -6.22 -0.67 2.58
N CYS A 150 -5.12 0.02 2.82
CA CYS A 150 -4.47 0.92 1.87
C CYS A 150 -3.16 0.30 1.37
N VAL A 151 -2.86 0.46 0.08
CA VAL A 151 -1.56 0.06 -0.48
C VAL A 151 -0.81 1.30 -0.90
N PHE A 152 0.43 1.39 -0.47
CA PHE A 152 1.34 2.49 -0.74
C PHE A 152 2.54 2.01 -1.55
N VAL A 153 3.14 2.94 -2.28
CA VAL A 153 4.39 2.74 -2.99
C VAL A 153 5.36 3.82 -2.57
N ALA A 154 6.42 3.44 -1.87
CA ALA A 154 7.58 4.30 -1.69
C ALA A 154 8.42 4.23 -2.97
N LEU A 155 8.46 5.36 -3.70
CA LEU A 155 9.22 5.54 -4.91
C LEU A 155 10.59 6.13 -4.58
N SER A 156 11.64 5.48 -5.05
CA SER A 156 13.01 5.99 -4.98
C SER A 156 13.61 6.09 -6.38
N LYS A 157 14.42 7.11 -6.62
CA LYS A 157 15.23 7.27 -7.83
C LYS A 157 16.70 7.29 -7.43
N GLU A 158 17.52 6.43 -8.02
CA GLU A 158 18.96 6.32 -7.73
C GLU A 158 19.22 6.20 -6.21
N ASN A 159 18.45 5.33 -5.55
CA ASN A 159 18.44 5.11 -4.10
C ASN A 159 18.06 6.33 -3.24
N THR A 160 17.63 7.44 -3.84
CA THR A 160 17.10 8.60 -3.13
C THR A 160 15.58 8.50 -3.11
N TYR A 161 14.98 8.61 -1.93
CA TYR A 161 13.53 8.66 -1.78
C TYR A 161 12.95 9.87 -2.54
N VAL A 162 11.87 9.64 -3.28
CA VAL A 162 11.20 10.66 -4.08
C VAL A 162 9.84 10.98 -3.48
N ASP A 163 8.96 9.97 -3.37
CA ASP A 163 7.57 10.17 -2.96
C ASP A 163 6.94 8.87 -2.44
N THR A 164 5.78 8.99 -1.78
CA THR A 164 4.91 7.87 -1.39
C THR A 164 3.55 8.03 -2.05
N ILE A 165 3.19 7.09 -2.93
CA ILE A 165 1.96 7.14 -3.72
C ILE A 165 0.97 6.10 -3.19
N GLN A 166 -0.25 6.53 -2.86
CA GLN A 166 -1.34 5.62 -2.52
C GLN A 166 -2.00 5.07 -3.80
N LEU A 167 -2.22 3.75 -3.85
CA LEU A 167 -2.85 3.10 -5.00
C LEU A 167 -4.37 3.29 -4.99
N LYS A 168 -4.96 3.39 -6.19
CA LYS A 168 -6.41 3.38 -6.36
C LYS A 168 -6.95 1.99 -6.08
N ARG A 169 -7.99 1.89 -5.25
CA ARG A 169 -8.56 0.63 -4.76
C ARG A 169 -9.90 0.31 -5.42
N LYS A 170 -10.15 -0.97 -5.70
CA LYS A 170 -11.43 -1.52 -6.13
C LYS A 170 -11.68 -2.87 -5.46
N HIS A 171 -12.87 -3.07 -4.90
CA HIS A 171 -13.24 -4.32 -4.24
C HIS A 171 -13.97 -5.27 -5.17
N PHE A 172 -13.69 -6.56 -4.99
CA PHE A 172 -14.41 -7.68 -5.58
C PHE A 172 -14.84 -8.63 -4.46
N ALA A 173 -15.67 -9.62 -4.79
CA ALA A 173 -16.24 -10.53 -3.80
C ALA A 173 -15.19 -11.31 -3.00
N ASN A 174 -14.05 -11.64 -3.61
CA ASN A 174 -13.02 -12.51 -3.02
C ASN A 174 -11.63 -11.86 -2.95
N HIS A 175 -11.45 -10.63 -3.44
CA HIS A 175 -10.15 -9.94 -3.44
C HIS A 175 -10.32 -8.42 -3.56
N SER A 176 -9.29 -7.67 -3.18
CA SER A 176 -9.17 -6.24 -3.48
C SER A 176 -8.11 -6.02 -4.55
N SER A 177 -8.39 -5.15 -5.51
CA SER A 177 -7.45 -4.74 -6.55
C SER A 177 -6.95 -3.33 -6.31
N PHE A 178 -5.65 -3.12 -6.46
CA PHE A 178 -4.95 -1.86 -6.26
C PHE A 178 -4.17 -1.51 -7.52
N THR A 179 -4.34 -0.30 -8.04
CA THR A 179 -3.70 0.12 -9.29
C THR A 179 -2.92 1.41 -9.16
N LEU A 180 -1.75 1.46 -9.81
CA LEU A 180 -0.91 2.64 -9.96
C LEU A 180 -0.64 2.89 -11.45
N ASP A 181 -0.89 4.12 -11.90
CA ASP A 181 -0.43 4.66 -13.17
C ASP A 181 0.65 5.70 -12.86
N HIS A 182 1.90 5.45 -13.24
CA HIS A 182 3.02 6.34 -12.98
C HIS A 182 3.74 6.71 -14.28
N GLU A 183 3.91 8.01 -14.53
CA GLU A 183 4.62 8.53 -15.70
C GLU A 183 6.04 8.96 -15.31
N ILE A 184 7.04 8.33 -15.93
CA ILE A 184 8.44 8.65 -15.70
C ILE A 184 8.82 9.92 -16.47
N THR A 185 9.30 10.91 -15.73
CA THR A 185 9.66 12.23 -16.27
C THR A 185 11.14 12.38 -16.61
N SER A 186 12.02 11.52 -16.09
CA SER A 186 13.46 11.65 -16.28
C SER A 186 14.17 10.30 -16.33
N ALA A 187 15.32 10.27 -17.01
CA ALA A 187 16.20 9.12 -17.05
C ALA A 187 16.67 8.73 -15.64
N GLY A 188 16.83 7.44 -15.37
CA GLY A 188 17.41 6.94 -14.13
C GLY A 188 16.89 5.56 -13.71
N ALA A 189 17.46 5.05 -12.62
CA ALA A 189 17.00 3.83 -11.96
C ALA A 189 15.93 4.15 -10.91
N TYR A 190 14.75 3.59 -11.06
CA TYR A 190 13.61 3.73 -10.16
C TYR A 190 13.40 2.44 -9.37
N SER A 191 13.09 2.58 -8.08
CA SER A 191 12.71 1.49 -7.17
C SER A 191 11.33 1.79 -6.60
N TYR A 192 10.46 0.78 -6.62
CA TYR A 192 9.09 0.82 -6.14
C TYR A 192 8.98 -0.18 -4.99
N ASN A 193 8.76 0.30 -3.78
CA ASN A 193 8.54 -0.56 -2.61
C ASN A 193 7.06 -0.52 -2.23
N PHE A 194 6.36 -1.63 -2.44
CA PHE A 194 4.93 -1.75 -2.21
C PHE A 194 4.66 -2.24 -0.80
N SER A 195 3.83 -1.52 -0.05
CA SER A 195 3.41 -1.92 1.30
C SER A 195 1.90 -1.82 1.47
N ILE A 196 1.34 -2.69 2.31
CA ILE A 196 -0.07 -2.64 2.75
C ILE A 196 -0.13 -2.12 4.17
N VAL A 197 -1.11 -1.27 4.46
CA VAL A 197 -1.46 -0.85 5.82
C VAL A 197 -2.93 -1.17 6.03
N ASP A 198 -3.23 -1.91 7.10
CA ASP A 198 -4.59 -2.27 7.48
C ASP A 198 -4.68 -2.61 8.99
N GLU A 199 -5.81 -3.16 9.42
CA GLU A 199 -6.07 -3.51 10.82
C GLU A 199 -5.12 -4.59 11.36
N TYR A 200 -4.55 -5.45 10.50
CA TYR A 200 -3.58 -6.49 10.89
C TYR A 200 -2.15 -5.95 10.87
N TYR A 201 -1.86 -5.03 9.94
CA TYR A 201 -0.55 -4.43 9.76
C TYR A 201 -0.63 -2.90 9.89
N THR A 202 -0.84 -2.40 11.11
CA THR A 202 -1.04 -0.97 11.38
C THR A 202 0.19 -0.12 11.04
N ASP A 203 1.39 -0.68 11.23
CA ASP A 203 2.67 -0.03 10.90
C ASP A 203 3.11 -0.29 9.45
N GLY A 204 2.31 -1.07 8.72
CA GLY A 204 2.56 -1.48 7.35
C GLY A 204 3.34 -2.78 7.21
N CYS A 205 3.04 -3.52 6.15
CA CYS A 205 3.73 -4.75 5.76
C CYS A 205 4.23 -4.61 4.32
N CYS A 206 5.53 -4.87 4.10
CA CYS A 206 6.11 -4.90 2.77
C CYS A 206 5.53 -6.08 1.97
N LEU A 207 4.95 -5.79 0.81
CA LEU A 207 4.40 -6.79 -0.09
C LEU A 207 5.48 -7.32 -1.04
N PHE A 208 6.12 -6.42 -1.78
CA PHE A 208 7.19 -6.72 -2.73
C PHE A 208 7.90 -5.45 -3.18
N MET A 209 9.06 -5.62 -3.82
CA MET A 209 9.82 -4.55 -4.43
C MET A 209 9.95 -4.78 -5.93
N ALA A 210 9.91 -3.70 -6.71
CA ALA A 210 10.17 -3.72 -8.14
C ALA A 210 11.20 -2.64 -8.52
N GLN A 211 12.05 -2.93 -9.50
CA GLN A 211 13.05 -1.98 -9.99
C GLN A 211 12.90 -1.78 -11.49
N HIS A 212 13.17 -0.55 -11.94
CA HIS A 212 13.09 -0.21 -13.35
C HIS A 212 14.16 0.80 -13.75
N ILE A 213 14.87 0.52 -14.84
CA ILE A 213 15.80 1.47 -15.45
C ILE A 213 15.10 2.11 -16.63
N PHE A 214 14.96 3.44 -16.59
CA PHE A 214 14.45 4.22 -17.70
C PHE A 214 15.58 4.99 -18.35
N SER A 215 15.87 4.63 -19.60
CA SER A 215 16.65 5.46 -20.51
C SER A 215 15.67 6.07 -21.50
N PRO A 216 15.70 7.40 -21.73
CA PRO A 216 14.94 7.99 -22.83
C PRO A 216 15.35 7.27 -24.13
N PRO A 217 14.45 7.17 -25.13
CA PRO A 217 14.84 6.65 -26.42
C PRO A 217 16.08 7.42 -26.88
N ASP A 218 17.15 6.70 -27.22
CA ASP A 218 18.35 7.32 -27.77
C ASP A 218 17.85 8.23 -28.89
N PHE A 219 17.99 9.54 -28.69
CA PHE A 219 18.01 10.43 -29.84
C PHE A 219 19.24 9.95 -30.58
N LEU A 220 19.05 9.05 -31.55
CA LEU A 220 20.01 8.88 -32.63
C LEU A 220 20.35 10.32 -33.00
N PRO A 221 21.62 10.75 -32.86
CA PRO A 221 21.99 12.03 -33.40
C PRO A 221 21.49 11.95 -34.83
N PHE A 222 20.55 12.83 -35.20
CA PHE A 222 20.16 12.92 -36.59
C PHE A 222 21.50 13.04 -37.29
N GLU A 223 21.89 12.01 -38.05
CA GLU A 223 22.90 12.16 -39.06
C GLU A 223 22.25 13.19 -39.98
N LEU A 224 22.51 14.45 -39.67
CA LEU A 224 22.27 15.59 -40.49
C LEU A 224 23.18 15.31 -41.67
N ASN A 225 22.64 14.48 -42.59
CA ASN A 225 23.21 14.24 -43.88
C ASN A 225 23.52 15.63 -44.39
N GLY A 226 24.81 15.93 -44.64
CA GLY A 226 25.22 17.29 -45.00
C GLY A 226 24.39 17.85 -46.16
N LEU A 227 23.82 16.96 -46.97
CA LEU A 227 22.83 17.23 -48.01
C LEU A 227 21.54 17.90 -47.51
N VAL A 228 20.94 17.42 -46.41
CA VAL A 228 19.70 17.98 -45.83
C VAL A 228 19.96 19.38 -45.27
N LEU A 229 21.07 19.55 -44.52
CA LEU A 229 21.49 20.86 -44.00
C LEU A 229 21.82 21.84 -45.14
N ALA A 230 22.47 21.35 -46.21
CA ALA A 230 22.77 22.14 -47.39
C ALA A 230 21.50 22.56 -48.14
N THR A 231 20.49 21.67 -48.28
CA THR A 231 19.20 22.04 -48.89
C THR A 231 18.43 23.07 -48.07
N ILE A 232 18.43 22.96 -46.74
CA ILE A 232 17.77 23.95 -45.86
C ILE A 232 18.52 25.29 -45.95
N GLY A 233 19.86 25.28 -45.96
CA GLY A 233 20.68 26.49 -46.18
C GLY A 233 20.47 27.13 -47.57
N LEU A 234 20.33 26.33 -48.63
CA LEU A 234 20.03 26.80 -49.98
C LEU A 234 18.63 27.41 -50.10
N ALA A 235 17.62 26.80 -49.45
CA ALA A 235 16.27 27.34 -49.43
C ALA A 235 16.18 28.68 -48.67
N CYS A 236 16.88 28.80 -47.53
CA CYS A 236 16.93 30.04 -46.76
C CYS A 236 17.72 31.15 -47.48
N SER A 237 18.84 30.83 -48.14
CA SER A 237 19.62 31.82 -48.89
C SER A 237 18.91 32.33 -50.15
N THR A 238 18.24 31.45 -50.90
CA THR A 238 17.50 31.84 -52.11
C THR A 238 16.27 32.71 -51.80
N THR A 239 15.59 32.46 -50.68
CA THR A 239 14.49 33.32 -50.21
C THR A 239 14.98 34.69 -49.76
N VAL A 240 16.08 34.77 -49.01
CA VAL A 240 16.67 36.06 -48.58
C VAL A 240 17.13 36.89 -49.80
N VAL A 241 17.81 36.27 -50.78
CA VAL A 241 18.23 36.96 -52.01
C VAL A 241 17.01 37.38 -52.83
N GLY A 242 15.99 36.53 -52.96
CA GLY A 242 14.75 36.85 -53.68
C GLY A 242 14.00 38.04 -53.08
N VAL A 243 13.86 38.10 -51.75
CA VAL A 243 13.22 39.22 -51.05
C VAL A 243 14.05 40.50 -51.20
N SER A 244 15.38 40.42 -51.07
CA SER A 244 16.29 41.57 -51.23
C SER A 244 16.23 42.19 -52.63
N VAL A 245 16.21 41.36 -53.68
CA VAL A 245 16.12 41.80 -55.08
C VAL A 245 14.75 42.41 -55.37
N ASN A 246 13.68 41.83 -54.84
CA ASN A 246 12.33 42.34 -55.08
C ASN A 246 12.08 43.69 -54.38
N VAL A 247 12.63 43.86 -53.18
CA VAL A 247 12.62 45.15 -52.46
C VAL A 247 13.48 46.19 -53.20
N GLY A 248 14.68 45.83 -53.65
CA GLY A 248 15.55 46.71 -54.44
C GLY A 248 14.89 47.20 -55.75
N ASN A 249 14.22 46.30 -56.47
CA ASN A 249 13.49 46.64 -57.70
C ASN A 249 12.27 47.52 -57.46
N ARG A 250 11.55 47.34 -56.33
CA ARG A 250 10.45 48.24 -55.92
C ARG A 250 10.93 49.65 -55.61
N VAL A 251 12.10 49.80 -54.98
CA VAL A 251 12.68 51.12 -54.67
C VAL A 251 13.14 51.84 -55.95
N LYS A 252 13.72 51.11 -56.91
CA LYS A 252 14.14 51.68 -58.21
C LYS A 252 12.94 52.19 -59.03
N ARG A 253 11.82 51.45 -59.05
CA ARG A 253 10.58 51.86 -59.75
C ARG A 253 9.88 53.07 -59.10
N ARG A 254 10.05 53.31 -57.79
CA ARG A 254 9.51 54.51 -57.12
C ARG A 254 10.31 55.77 -57.39
N ARG A 255 11.62 55.67 -57.69
CA ARG A 255 12.45 56.84 -58.06
C ARG A 255 12.25 57.30 -59.49
N SER A 256 11.98 56.39 -60.43
CA SER A 256 11.73 56.76 -61.83
C SER A 256 10.36 57.39 -62.07
N ARG A 257 9.38 57.18 -61.17
CA ARG A 257 8.03 57.76 -61.28
C ARG A 257 7.89 59.18 -60.70
N LYS A 258 8.96 59.75 -60.14
CA LYS A 258 8.92 61.07 -59.46
C LYS A 258 9.41 62.25 -60.31
N ILE A 259 9.68 62.04 -61.60
CA ILE A 259 10.22 63.09 -62.50
C ILE A 259 9.22 63.55 -63.58
N ILE A 260 8.05 62.92 -63.71
CA ILE A 260 7.04 63.34 -64.69
C ILE A 260 5.67 63.36 -64.02
N GLU A 261 5.31 64.50 -63.41
CA GLU A 261 4.09 65.27 -63.70
C GLU A 261 3.86 66.38 -62.64
N PRO A 262 3.54 67.61 -63.06
CA PRO A 262 3.15 68.71 -62.20
C PRO A 262 1.65 68.72 -61.90
N GLU A 263 1.31 69.31 -60.75
CA GLU A 263 0.06 69.97 -60.37
C GLU A 263 -1.24 69.57 -61.07
N GLN A 264 -2.16 68.93 -60.32
CA GLN A 264 -3.57 69.31 -60.32
C GLN A 264 -4.37 68.68 -59.16
N LYS A 265 -5.14 69.55 -58.48
CA LYS A 265 -6.39 69.29 -57.71
C LYS A 265 -6.22 68.58 -56.36
N SER A 266 -6.35 69.22 -55.19
CA SER A 266 -7.44 70.09 -54.67
C SER A 266 -8.84 69.48 -54.82
N SER A 267 -9.52 69.31 -53.68
CA SER A 267 -10.93 68.92 -53.47
C SER A 267 -11.27 67.44 -53.36
N ALA A 268 -11.15 66.91 -52.13
CA ALA A 268 -11.97 65.81 -51.60
C ALA A 268 -11.83 65.76 -50.05
N ARG A 269 -12.08 66.90 -49.39
CA ARG A 269 -12.01 67.02 -47.92
C ARG A 269 -13.25 67.65 -47.29
N GLN A 270 -14.37 67.60 -47.99
CA GLN A 270 -15.68 67.97 -47.48
C GLN A 270 -16.68 66.95 -48.02
N ILE A 271 -17.61 66.53 -47.15
CA ILE A 271 -18.67 65.52 -47.38
C ILE A 271 -18.21 64.09 -47.06
N ILE A 272 -18.21 63.74 -45.77
CA ILE A 272 -19.01 62.68 -45.11
C ILE A 272 -18.56 62.74 -43.63
N GLU A 273 -18.92 63.85 -42.99
CA GLU A 273 -18.92 64.02 -41.53
C GLU A 273 -20.37 64.21 -41.03
N GLU A 274 -21.36 63.89 -41.88
CA GLU A 274 -22.80 63.85 -41.60
C GLU A 274 -23.34 62.44 -41.90
N ILE A 275 -22.75 61.43 -41.26
CA ILE A 275 -23.53 60.27 -40.78
C ILE A 275 -23.26 60.23 -39.27
N GLU A 276 -23.63 61.34 -38.68
CA GLU A 276 -24.01 61.47 -37.28
C GLU A 276 -25.14 60.47 -36.98
N GLU A 277 -25.04 59.92 -35.78
CA GLU A 277 -26.14 59.93 -34.83
C GLU A 277 -27.46 59.29 -35.29
N GLY A 278 -27.56 58.01 -35.00
CA GLY A 278 -28.85 57.36 -34.94
C GLY A 278 -28.67 55.87 -34.88
N LEU A 279 -28.29 55.35 -33.71
CA LEU A 279 -28.70 54.05 -33.18
C LEU A 279 -28.04 53.87 -31.81
N SER A 280 -28.61 54.64 -30.87
CA SER A 280 -28.59 54.37 -29.45
C SER A 280 -29.40 53.10 -29.11
N ASP A 281 -28.93 52.40 -28.09
CA ASP A 281 -29.70 51.71 -27.05
C ASP A 281 -30.46 50.39 -27.32
N ASN A 282 -30.44 49.58 -26.24
CA ASN A 282 -31.10 48.29 -25.98
C ASN A 282 -30.44 47.05 -26.62
N TRP A 283 -30.11 45.96 -25.93
CA TRP A 283 -30.67 45.26 -24.75
C TRP A 283 -29.49 44.61 -23.98
N GLY A 284 -29.47 44.30 -22.67
CA GLY A 284 -30.54 43.89 -21.75
C GLY A 284 -30.43 42.39 -21.48
N GLU A 285 -30.14 42.04 -20.21
CA GLU A 285 -29.95 40.72 -19.55
C GLU A 285 -28.59 40.00 -19.67
#